data_AF-A0AAE9E9S9-F1
#
_entry.id   AF-A0AAE9E9S9-F1
#
_cell.length_a   1.000
_cell.length_b   1.000
_cell.length_c   1.000
_cell.angle_alpha   90.00
_cell.angle_beta   90.00
_cell.angle_gamma   90.00
#
_symmetry.space_group_name_H-M   'P 1'
#
loop_
_entity.id
_entity.type
_entity.pdbx_description
1 polymer ?
#
loop_
_entity_poly.entity_id
_entity_poly.type
_entity_poly.pdbx_seq_one_letter_code
_entity_poly.pdbx_strand_id
1 'polypeptide(L)'
;MKQDFKGFWIDEVRNGSEPSSSKVFTWSDGYTTVNDVLNDSETSALSGTCCQGQSREDCLIISRIGEPKAINDVECDSTQYGFVCGYQLA
;
A
#
# COMPACT_ATOMS: atom_id res chain seq x y z
N MET A 1 25.81 5.35 7.07
CA MET A 1 24.44 5.82 7.35
C MET A 1 23.52 4.62 7.27
N LYS A 2 22.94 4.17 8.40
CA LYS A 2 21.90 3.13 8.34
C LYS A 2 20.62 3.82 7.88
N GLN A 3 20.06 3.38 6.77
CA GLN A 3 18.73 3.80 6.36
C GLN A 3 17.74 2.99 7.21
N ASP A 4 17.12 3.63 8.19
CA ASP A 4 16.08 3.02 9.02
C ASP A 4 14.76 3.03 8.22
N PHE A 5 14.64 2.14 7.24
CA PHE A 5 13.42 2.00 6.45
C PHE A 5 12.24 1.65 7.36
N LYS A 6 11.16 2.44 7.27
CA LYS A 6 9.93 2.22 8.05
C LYS A 6 9.04 1.13 7.47
N GLY A 7 9.30 0.73 6.23
CA GLY A 7 8.56 -0.27 5.49
C GLY A 7 9.11 -0.43 4.07
N PHE A 8 8.39 -1.20 3.26
CA PHE A 8 8.71 -1.43 1.85
C PHE A 8 7.46 -1.32 0.99
N TRP A 9 7.63 -0.74 -0.21
CA TRP A 9 6.62 -0.70 -1.26
C TRP A 9 6.22 -2.10 -1.71
N ILE A 10 4.93 -2.27 -1.95
CA ILE A 10 4.36 -3.39 -2.69
C ILE A 10 3.64 -2.85 -3.93
N ASP A 11 3.70 -3.60 -5.02
CA ASP A 11 3.37 -3.14 -6.37
C ASP A 11 1.86 -2.96 -6.61
N GLU A 12 1.34 -1.81 -6.18
CA GLU A 12 -0.09 -1.53 -6.06
C GLU A 12 -0.38 -0.04 -6.24
N VAL A 13 -1.36 0.29 -7.09
CA VAL A 13 -1.94 1.65 -7.13
C VAL A 13 -3.46 1.54 -7.04
N ARG A 14 -4.06 2.39 -6.19
CA ARG A 14 -5.51 2.51 -6.07
C ARG A 14 -6.08 2.87 -7.43
N ASN A 15 -7.19 2.22 -7.80
CA ASN A 15 -7.84 2.53 -9.06
C ASN A 15 -8.30 3.99 -9.07
N GLY A 16 -7.65 4.83 -9.90
CA GLY A 16 -7.93 6.27 -9.98
C GLY A 16 -9.33 6.63 -10.51
N SER A 17 -10.07 5.65 -11.04
CA SER A 17 -11.47 5.82 -11.44
C SER A 17 -12.43 5.73 -10.25
N GLU A 18 -11.96 5.24 -9.11
CA GLU A 18 -12.75 5.01 -7.90
C GLU A 18 -12.54 6.12 -6.85
N PRO A 19 -13.48 6.27 -5.89
CA PRO A 19 -13.28 7.14 -4.74
C PRO A 19 -12.01 6.76 -3.96
N SER A 20 -11.37 7.74 -3.31
CA SER A 20 -10.20 7.47 -2.44
C SER A 20 -10.49 6.47 -1.32
N SER A 21 -11.74 6.37 -0.87
CA SER A 21 -12.18 5.39 0.12
C SER A 21 -12.31 3.95 -0.42
N SER A 22 -12.18 3.74 -1.72
CA SER A 22 -12.33 2.40 -2.33
C SER A 22 -11.13 1.53 -2.02
N LYS A 23 -11.32 0.27 -1.62
CA LYS A 23 -10.23 -0.68 -1.39
C LYS A 23 -9.81 -1.43 -2.66
N VAL A 24 -9.98 -0.79 -3.82
CA VAL A 24 -9.74 -1.39 -5.12
C VAL A 24 -8.38 -0.95 -5.63
N PHE A 25 -7.43 -1.89 -5.64
CA PHE A 25 -6.07 -1.68 -6.11
C PHE A 25 -5.81 -2.51 -7.36
N THR A 26 -4.92 -1.99 -8.21
CA THR A 26 -4.46 -2.65 -9.42
C THR A 26 -2.99 -3.00 -9.26
N TRP A 27 -2.72 -4.30 -9.30
CA TRP A 27 -1.38 -4.88 -9.31
C TRP A 27 -0.77 -4.73 -10.71
N SER A 28 0.47 -4.25 -10.82
CA SER A 28 1.13 -4.11 -12.13
C SER A 28 1.73 -5.42 -12.63
N ASP A 29 1.91 -6.39 -11.73
CA ASP A 29 2.52 -7.69 -12.03
C ASP A 29 1.67 -8.60 -12.95
N GLY A 30 0.36 -8.40 -13.01
CA GLY A 30 -0.56 -9.24 -13.79
C GLY A 30 -0.77 -10.66 -13.23
N TYR A 31 -0.22 -10.97 -12.05
CA TYR A 31 -0.29 -12.27 -11.39
C TYR A 31 -1.09 -12.19 -10.09
N THR A 32 -0.99 -11.07 -9.37
CA THR A 32 -1.64 -10.91 -8.09
C THR A 32 -3.12 -10.56 -8.30
N THR A 33 -3.98 -11.41 -7.72
CA THR A 33 -5.44 -11.35 -7.90
C THR A 33 -6.18 -11.24 -6.56
N VAL A 34 -5.46 -11.28 -5.43
CA VAL A 34 -6.04 -11.44 -4.10
C VAL A 34 -6.10 -10.10 -3.38
N ASN A 35 -7.33 -9.66 -3.06
CA ASN A 35 -7.59 -8.44 -2.30
C ASN A 35 -8.11 -8.71 -0.88
N ASP A 36 -8.20 -9.98 -0.45
CA ASP A 36 -8.78 -10.35 0.85
C ASP A 36 -8.06 -9.67 2.02
N VAL A 37 -6.72 -9.58 1.94
CA VAL A 37 -5.88 -8.93 2.94
C VAL A 37 -6.05 -7.40 3.00
N LEU A 38 -6.56 -6.78 1.92
CA LEU A 38 -6.89 -5.34 1.87
C LEU A 38 -8.29 -5.06 2.44
N ASN A 39 -9.18 -6.06 2.37
CA ASN A 39 -10.54 -5.95 2.88
C ASN A 39 -10.62 -6.22 4.39
N ASP A 40 -9.68 -7.00 4.93
CA ASP A 40 -9.57 -7.29 6.35
C ASP A 40 -9.02 -6.08 7.15
N SER A 41 -9.78 -5.67 8.16
CA SER A 41 -9.44 -4.56 9.05
C SER A 41 -8.34 -4.91 10.06
N GLU A 42 -8.05 -6.19 10.28
CA GLU A 42 -6.97 -6.64 11.16
C GLU A 42 -5.61 -6.61 10.46
N THR A 43 -5.59 -6.64 9.13
CA THR A 43 -4.35 -6.69 8.32
C THR A 43 -4.00 -5.37 7.66
N SER A 44 -4.99 -4.53 7.36
CA SER A 44 -4.81 -3.30 6.57
C SER A 44 -5.40 -2.04 7.23
N ALA A 45 -4.68 -0.92 7.10
CA ALA A 45 -5.14 0.41 7.41
C ALA A 45 -5.17 1.23 6.10
N LEU A 46 -6.36 1.36 5.51
CA LEU A 46 -6.53 2.02 4.21
C LEU A 46 -7.42 3.25 4.39
N SER A 47 -6.79 4.42 4.50
CA SER A 47 -7.48 5.69 4.76
C SER A 47 -7.96 6.37 3.47
N GLY A 48 -7.26 6.12 2.35
CA GLY A 48 -7.44 6.79 1.07
C GLY A 48 -6.80 8.17 0.99
N THR A 49 -6.59 8.84 2.13
CA THR A 49 -6.11 10.22 2.19
C THR A 49 -5.44 10.54 3.52
N CYS A 50 -4.32 11.26 3.46
CA CYS A 50 -3.68 11.81 4.65
C CYS A 50 -4.13 13.26 4.92
N CYS A 51 -3.64 13.85 6.02
CA CYS A 51 -3.74 15.30 6.27
C CYS A 51 -5.15 15.89 6.10
N GLN A 52 -6.18 15.20 6.61
CA GLN A 52 -7.59 15.62 6.50
C GLN A 52 -8.10 15.74 5.05
N GLY A 53 -7.61 14.90 4.14
CA GLY A 53 -8.05 14.87 2.75
C GLY A 53 -7.20 15.70 1.78
N GLN A 54 -6.07 16.25 2.24
CA GLN A 54 -5.21 17.12 1.41
C GLN A 54 -4.35 16.36 0.40
N SER A 55 -3.93 15.14 0.74
CA SER A 55 -3.17 14.29 -0.19
C SER A 55 -3.86 12.94 -0.34
N ARG A 56 -3.83 12.39 -1.55
CA ARG A 56 -4.29 11.02 -1.81
C ARG A 56 -3.21 10.03 -1.44
N GLU A 57 -3.63 9.00 -0.72
CA GLU A 57 -2.78 7.86 -0.37
C GLU A 57 -3.17 6.71 -1.28
N ASP A 58 -2.59 6.65 -2.48
CA ASP A 58 -2.99 5.69 -3.52
C ASP A 58 -1.99 4.52 -3.68
N CYS A 59 -0.85 4.53 -3.00
CA CYS A 59 0.15 3.47 -3.10
C CYS A 59 0.28 2.68 -1.79
N LEU A 60 0.64 1.40 -1.85
CA LEU A 60 0.70 0.53 -0.67
C LEU A 60 2.12 0.24 -0.19
N ILE A 61 2.26 0.21 1.13
CA ILE A 61 3.46 -0.28 1.81
C ILE A 61 3.11 -1.42 2.76
N ILE A 62 4.05 -2.33 2.94
CA ILE A 62 4.11 -3.16 4.13
C ILE A 62 5.04 -2.50 5.15
N SER A 63 4.51 -2.18 6.31
CA SER A 63 5.26 -1.52 7.37
C SER A 63 4.77 -1.92 8.75
N ARG A 64 5.63 -1.76 9.75
CA ARG A 64 5.19 -1.80 11.13
C ARG A 64 4.55 -0.45 11.45
N ILE A 65 3.27 -0.32 11.12
CA ILE A 65 2.50 0.84 11.57
C ILE A 65 2.33 0.78 13.09
N GLY A 66 1.97 1.89 13.74
CA GLY A 66 1.74 1.94 15.20
C GLY A 66 0.57 1.08 15.70
N GLU A 67 0.03 0.21 14.84
CA GLU A 67 -1.11 -0.68 15.03
C GLU A 67 -0.71 -2.11 14.64
N PRO A 68 -1.43 -3.15 15.11
CA PRO A 68 -1.14 -4.55 14.76
C PRO A 68 -1.51 -4.92 13.29
N LYS A 69 -1.44 -3.97 12.36
CA LYS A 69 -1.73 -4.14 10.94
C LYS A 69 -0.42 -4.06 10.16
N ALA A 70 -0.40 -4.66 8.97
CA ALA A 70 0.82 -4.78 8.18
C ALA A 70 0.82 -3.90 6.93
N ILE A 71 -0.36 -3.68 6.33
CA ILE A 71 -0.51 -2.95 5.06
C ILE A 71 -1.08 -1.56 5.33
N ASN A 72 -0.50 -0.54 4.69
CA ASN A 72 -0.95 0.84 4.79
C ASN A 72 -0.92 1.52 3.42
N ASP A 73 -1.89 2.38 3.15
CA ASP A 73 -1.83 3.29 2.01
C ASP A 73 -1.07 4.57 2.35
N VAL A 74 -0.30 5.06 1.39
CA VAL A 74 0.52 6.27 1.52
C VAL A 74 0.55 7.04 0.19
N GLU A 75 1.01 8.28 0.23
CA GLU A 75 1.31 9.06 -0.97
C GLU A 75 2.39 8.37 -1.81
N CYS A 76 2.13 8.19 -3.11
CA CYS A 76 3.03 7.50 -4.03
C CYS A 76 4.40 8.16 -4.19
N ASP A 77 4.49 9.48 -4.03
CA ASP A 77 5.73 10.24 -4.20
C ASP A 77 6.63 10.25 -2.94
N SER A 78 6.31 9.43 -1.93
CA SER A 78 7.09 9.34 -0.70
C SER A 78 8.44 8.63 -0.93
N THR A 79 9.53 9.23 -0.46
CA THR A 79 10.91 8.78 -0.81
C THR A 79 11.58 7.91 0.27
N GLN A 80 10.83 7.42 1.27
CA GLN A 80 11.42 6.86 2.49
C GLN A 80 11.30 5.33 2.66
N TYR A 81 10.91 4.59 1.62
CA TYR A 81 10.68 3.15 1.71
C TYR A 81 11.61 2.32 0.81
N GLY A 82 11.92 1.09 1.24
CA GLY A 82 12.51 0.09 0.36
C GLY A 82 11.48 -0.43 -0.65
N PHE A 83 11.88 -1.33 -1.55
CA PHE A 83 10.96 -1.99 -2.48
C PHE A 83 11.21 -3.49 -2.50
N VAL A 84 10.15 -4.27 -2.74
CA VAL A 84 10.21 -5.73 -2.92
C VAL A 84 9.67 -6.07 -4.30
N CYS A 85 10.36 -6.95 -5.02
CA CYS A 85 9.92 -7.45 -6.32
C CYS A 85 9.59 -8.95 -6.19
N GLY A 86 8.37 -9.33 -6.54
CA GLY A 86 7.97 -10.73 -6.71
C GLY A 86 8.24 -11.22 -8.13
N TYR A 87 8.42 -12.52 -8.29
CA TYR A 87 8.46 -13.17 -9.60
C TYR A 87 7.83 -14.56 -9.51
N GLN A 88 7.20 -14.99 -10.59
CA GLN A 88 6.62 -16.33 -10.66
C GLN A 88 7.74 -17.37 -10.72
N LEU A 89 7.67 -18.37 -9.82
CA LEU A 89 8.48 -19.58 -9.93
C LEU A 89 7.80 -20.53 -10.92
N ALA A 90 8.60 -21.07 -11.83
CA ALA A 90 8.17 -22.03 -12.85
C ALA A 90 7.71 -23.36 -12.25
#